data_AF-X1UPY7-F1
#
_entry.id   AF-X1UPY7-F1
#
_cell.length_a   1.000
_cell.length_b   1.000
_cell.length_c   1.000
_cell.angle_alpha   90.00
_cell.angle_beta   90.00
_cell.angle_gamma   90.00
#
_symmetry.space_group_name_H-M   'P 1'
#
loop_
_entity.id
_entity.type
_entity.pdbx_description
1 polymer ?
#
loop_
_entity_poly.entity_id
_entity_poly.type
_entity_poly.pdbx_seq_one_letter_code
_entity_poly.pdbx_strand_id
1 'polypeptide(L)' 'TNIGNLEAAFEKGTSWGYYEGGKSNYWDGFQSPPTNWAINTDTKKAFFNKVAELIGIRRLL' A
#
# COMPACT_ATOMS: atom_id res chain seq x y z
N THR A 1 4.18 5.94 -0.97
CA THR A 1 4.91 4.81 -0.37
C THR A 1 5.84 4.14 -1.39
N ASN A 2 6.92 3.49 -0.93
CA ASN A 2 7.89 2.78 -1.77
C ASN A 2 7.87 1.25 -1.49
N ILE A 3 7.91 0.43 -2.54
CA ILE A 3 7.89 -1.05 -2.45
C ILE A 3 9.25 -1.61 -1.99
N GLY A 4 10.37 -1.08 -2.48
CA GLY A 4 11.69 -1.52 -2.05
C GLY A 4 11.92 -1.33 -0.55
N ASN A 5 11.36 -0.27 0.03
CA ASN A 5 11.38 -0.09 1.49
C ASN A 5 10.53 -1.14 2.24
N LEU A 6 9.40 -1.56 1.66
CA LEU A 6 8.59 -2.65 2.23
C LEU A 6 9.37 -3.96 2.22
N GLU A 7 10.01 -4.29 1.09
CA GLU A 7 10.82 -5.51 0.94
C GLU A 7 12.00 -5.49 1.91
N ALA A 8 12.76 -4.40 1.96
CA ALA A 8 13.88 -4.26 2.90
C ALA A 8 13.42 -4.37 4.36
N ALA A 9 12.27 -3.79 4.73
CA ALA A 9 11.73 -3.91 6.08
C ALA A 9 11.33 -5.36 6.41
N PHE A 10 10.66 -6.04 5.47
CA PHE A 10 10.29 -7.45 5.62
C PHE A 10 11.51 -8.35 5.82
N GLU A 11 12.56 -8.18 5.00
CA GLU A 11 13.82 -8.92 5.12
C GLU A 11 14.53 -8.70 6.46
N LYS A 12 14.37 -7.51 7.07
CA LYS A 12 14.97 -7.17 8.36
C LYS A 12 14.06 -7.46 9.55
N GLY A 13 12.85 -7.97 9.32
CA GLY A 13 11.85 -8.15 10.38
C GLY A 13 11.44 -6.84 11.06
N THR A 14 11.51 -5.72 10.34
CA THR A 14 11.10 -4.39 10.83
C THR A 14 9.75 -3.98 10.25
N SER A 15 9.07 -3.05 10.93
CA SER A 15 7.75 -2.59 10.49
C SER A 15 7.83 -1.62 9.32
N TRP A 16 6.89 -1.71 8.39
CA TRP A 16 6.67 -0.73 7.33
C TRP A 16 5.18 -0.62 6.99
N GLY A 17 4.74 0.55 6.51
CA GLY A 17 3.33 0.85 6.25
C GLY A 17 3.07 1.57 4.94
N TYR A 18 1.83 1.48 4.45
CA TYR A 18 1.36 2.27 3.32
C TYR A 18 1.08 3.70 3.77
N TYR A 19 1.62 4.68 3.05
CA TYR A 19 1.28 6.09 3.17
C TYR A 19 1.13 6.73 1.79
N GLU A 20 0.02 7.44 1.63
CA GLU A 20 -0.29 8.23 0.45
C GLU A 20 -1.08 9.48 0.86
N GLY A 21 -0.46 10.66 0.71
CA GLY A 21 -1.06 11.96 1.04
C GLY A 21 -2.13 12.43 0.05
N GLY A 22 -2.24 11.79 -1.13
CA GLY A 22 -3.25 12.11 -2.14
C GLY A 22 -3.12 13.50 -2.76
N LYS A 23 -4.21 13.96 -3.40
CA LYS A 23 -4.31 15.26 -4.10
C LYS A 23 -5.51 16.08 -3.61
N SER A 24 -5.97 15.85 -2.38
CA SER A 24 -7.18 16.46 -1.83
C SER A 24 -8.44 16.20 -2.67
N ASN A 25 -8.57 14.97 -3.18
CA ASN A 25 -9.76 14.47 -3.87
C ASN A 25 -10.15 13.10 -3.28
N TYR A 26 -11.32 12.56 -3.67
CA TYR A 26 -11.82 11.28 -3.14
C TYR A 26 -11.19 10.04 -3.82
N TRP A 27 -10.32 10.23 -4.82
CA TRP A 27 -9.73 9.14 -5.61
C TRP A 27 -8.34 8.76 -5.10
N ASP A 28 -7.50 9.77 -4.92
CA ASP A 28 -6.10 9.69 -4.50
C ASP A 28 -5.98 9.75 -2.98
N GLY A 29 -4.89 9.20 -2.45
CA GLY A 29 -4.62 9.23 -1.02
C GLY A 29 -5.33 8.11 -0.24
N PHE A 30 -4.79 7.83 0.94
CA PHE A 30 -5.30 6.76 1.81
C PHE A 30 -5.39 7.19 3.28
N GLN A 31 -4.69 8.28 3.66
CA GLN A 31 -4.76 8.90 5.00
C GLN A 31 -5.11 10.40 4.98
N SER A 32 -5.50 10.95 3.83
CA SER A 32 -5.90 12.36 3.71
C SER A 32 -7.40 12.49 3.46
N PRO A 33 -8.12 13.43 4.10
CA PRO A 33 -9.49 13.74 3.77
C PRO A 33 -9.65 14.46 2.40
N PRO A 34 -10.75 14.23 1.67
CA PRO A 34 -11.74 13.18 1.90
C PRO A 34 -11.14 11.79 1.59
N THR A 35 -11.27 10.86 2.54
CA THR A 35 -10.53 9.59 2.47
C THR A 35 -11.30 8.47 1.77
N ASN A 36 -10.62 7.74 0.90
CA ASN A 36 -11.11 6.52 0.27
C ASN A 36 -10.16 5.35 0.55
N TRP A 37 -10.62 4.42 1.41
CA TRP A 37 -9.86 3.23 1.82
C TRP A 37 -9.95 2.06 0.85
N ALA A 38 -10.60 2.22 -0.31
CA ALA A 38 -10.55 1.20 -1.36
C ALA A 38 -9.14 1.12 -1.97
N ILE A 39 -8.77 -0.07 -2.44
CA ILE A 39 -7.56 -0.33 -3.22
C ILE A 39 -7.83 0.00 -4.69
N ASN A 40 -8.14 1.28 -4.97
CA ASN A 40 -8.71 1.74 -6.24
C ASN A 40 -7.67 2.23 -7.26
N THR A 41 -6.50 2.71 -6.81
CA THR A 41 -5.42 3.19 -7.68
C THR A 41 -4.37 2.11 -7.93
N ASP A 42 -3.62 2.22 -9.02
CA ASP A 42 -2.58 1.24 -9.36
C ASP A 42 -1.46 1.21 -8.31
N THR A 43 -1.13 2.37 -7.71
CA THR A 43 -0.17 2.45 -6.60
C THR A 43 -0.65 1.68 -5.36
N LYS A 44 -1.93 1.82 -4.99
CA LYS A 44 -2.53 1.06 -3.89
C LYS A 44 -2.50 -0.44 -4.22
N LYS A 45 -2.97 -0.84 -5.41
CA LYS A 45 -2.99 -2.24 -5.86
C LYS A 45 -1.59 -2.86 -5.82
N ALA A 46 -0.59 -2.17 -6.36
CA ALA A 46 0.78 -2.67 -6.37
C ALA A 46 1.32 -2.93 -4.96
N PHE A 47 1.10 -1.99 -4.02
CA PHE A 47 1.55 -2.17 -2.65
C PHE A 47 0.85 -3.34 -1.95
N PHE A 48 -0.48 -3.39 -1.98
CA PHE A 48 -1.23 -4.45 -1.28
C PHE A 48 -1.05 -5.83 -1.93
N ASN A 49 -0.86 -5.91 -3.25
CA ASN A 49 -0.47 -7.15 -3.91
C ASN A 49 0.91 -7.63 -3.43
N LYS A 50 1.88 -6.72 -3.27
CA LYS A 50 3.19 -7.10 -2.75
C LYS A 50 3.12 -7.58 -1.31
N VAL A 51 2.31 -6.93 -0.46
CA VAL A 51 2.04 -7.42 0.90
C VAL A 51 1.48 -8.83 0.86
N ALA A 52 0.49 -9.10 0.00
CA ALA A 52 -0.10 -10.43 -0.16
C ALA A 52 0.95 -11.49 -0.53
N GLU A 53 1.79 -11.17 -1.51
CA GLU A 53 2.88 -12.04 -1.98
C GLU A 53 3.84 -12.39 -0.82
N LEU A 54 4.30 -11.37 -0.08
CA LEU A 54 5.25 -11.55 1.04
C LEU A 54 4.68 -12.42 2.17
N ILE A 55 3.37 -12.36 2.40
CA ILE A 55 2.69 -13.18 3.43
C ILE A 55 2.12 -14.50 2.89
N GLY A 56 2.42 -14.86 1.64
CA GLY A 56 2.02 -16.13 1.03
C GLY A 56 0.57 -16.21 0.54
N ILE A 57 -0.14 -15.09 0.45
CA ILE A 57 -1.49 -15.03 -0.13
C ILE A 57 -1.37 -14.91 -1.66
N ARG A 58 -1.84 -15.95 -2.37
CA ARG A 58 -1.75 -16.02 -3.84
C ARG A 58 -2.76 -15.14 -4.58
N ARG A 59 -3.75 -14.53 -3.88
CA ARG A 59 -4.69 -13.58 -4.47
C ARG A 59 -5.45 -12.77 -3.42
N LEU A 60 -5.42 -11.43 -3.50
CA LEU A 60 -6.28 -10.53 -2.71
C LEU A 60 -7.43 -9.92 -3.54
N LEU A 61 -7.36 -10.00 -4.88
CA LEU A 61 -8.30 -9.39 -5.83
C LEU A 61 -8.53 -10.28 -7.08
#